data_AF-X6PFV6-F1
#
_entry.id   AF-X6PFV6-F1
#
_cell.length_a   1.000
_cell.length_b   1.000
_cell.length_c   1.000
_cell.angle_alpha   90.00
_cell.angle_beta   90.00
_cell.angle_gamma   90.00
#
_symmetry.space_group_name_H-M   'P 1'
#
loop_
_entity.id
_entity.type
_entity.pdbx_description
1 polymer ?
#
loop_
_entity_poly.entity_id
_entity_poly.type
_entity_poly.pdbx_seq_one_letter_code
_entity_poly.pdbx_strand_id
1 'polypeptide(L)'
;MYAMTDKPITVKMRMGYYHTHSNAINLVEMLRNDGVSYITVHGRSRQQRYRREANWDYIAQCQAQEKVPIIGSGDVYYWQDYYTFKKKSNVSTCMIGRGALIKPWIFQEIKEQRDIDISSSERLEIFKKYVNYGLLHWGSDNVGVENTRRFLLEWMAFTHRYVPVGILERPIAMNEKPPDYIGRNDLETLLQSRNVNDWIKITELMLGKVRDGFDFVPKHKASSYAPQVGDGFIMNELGEIVKSKLSQQASVLGKRHHSMIST
;
A
#
# COMPACT_ATOMS: atom_id res chain seq x y z
N MET A 1 -25.13 -19.36 -20.45
CA MET A 1 -23.87 -19.91 -21.00
C MET A 1 -23.48 -21.12 -20.16
N TYR A 2 -23.23 -22.33 -20.71
CA TYR A 2 -22.84 -23.48 -19.88
C TYR A 2 -21.31 -23.54 -19.74
N ALA A 3 -20.81 -23.39 -18.51
CA ALA A 3 -19.40 -23.60 -18.23
C ALA A 3 -19.08 -25.10 -18.33
N MET A 4 -18.09 -25.46 -19.14
CA MET A 4 -17.63 -26.85 -19.34
C MET A 4 -16.70 -27.33 -18.20
N THR A 5 -16.84 -26.79 -16.99
CA THR A 5 -16.00 -27.13 -15.83
C THR A 5 -16.84 -27.28 -14.57
N ASP A 6 -16.40 -28.20 -13.72
CA ASP A 6 -16.87 -28.42 -12.35
C ASP A 6 -16.33 -27.38 -11.35
N LYS A 7 -15.36 -26.55 -11.76
CA LYS A 7 -14.76 -25.52 -10.91
C LYS A 7 -15.64 -24.26 -10.83
N PRO A 8 -15.72 -23.61 -9.65
CA PRO A 8 -16.44 -22.34 -9.51
C PRO A 8 -15.94 -21.27 -10.48
N ILE A 9 -16.85 -20.71 -11.28
CA ILE A 9 -16.57 -19.56 -12.15
C ILE A 9 -16.95 -18.28 -11.41
N THR A 10 -16.02 -17.33 -11.35
CA THR A 10 -16.17 -16.12 -10.56
C THR A 10 -15.80 -14.91 -11.41
N VAL A 11 -16.40 -13.75 -11.12
CA VAL A 11 -16.16 -12.53 -11.90
C VAL A 11 -15.66 -11.41 -10.99
N LYS A 12 -14.62 -10.71 -11.40
CA LYS A 12 -14.17 -9.48 -10.75
C LYS A 12 -14.31 -8.30 -11.69
N MET A 13 -15.04 -7.27 -11.24
CA MET A 13 -15.36 -6.11 -12.05
C MET A 13 -15.26 -4.79 -11.28
N ARG A 14 -15.41 -3.70 -12.04
CA ARG A 14 -15.52 -2.31 -11.55
C ARG A 14 -16.95 -1.83 -11.77
N MET A 15 -17.34 -0.71 -11.16
CA MET A 15 -18.69 -0.13 -11.33
C MET A 15 -19.03 0.22 -12.79
N GLY A 16 -18.02 0.45 -13.62
CA GLY A 16 -18.17 0.79 -15.03
C GLY A 16 -16.86 1.33 -15.62
N TYR A 17 -16.88 1.69 -16.90
CA TYR A 17 -15.74 2.36 -17.54
C TYR A 17 -15.67 3.83 -17.14
N TYR A 18 -16.77 4.54 -17.33
CA TYR A 18 -16.94 5.97 -17.05
C TYR A 18 -17.45 6.20 -15.64
N HIS A 19 -17.09 7.32 -15.02
CA HIS A 19 -17.58 7.68 -13.70
C HIS A 19 -18.99 8.26 -13.69
N THR A 20 -19.46 8.77 -14.84
CA THR A 20 -20.81 9.30 -15.07
C THR A 20 -21.82 8.23 -15.48
N HIS A 21 -21.35 7.01 -15.76
CA HIS A 21 -22.17 5.92 -16.28
C HIS A 21 -21.67 4.59 -15.72
N SER A 22 -22.14 4.25 -14.52
CA SER A 22 -21.88 2.97 -13.89
C SER A 22 -22.93 1.96 -14.35
N ASN A 23 -22.50 0.82 -14.88
CA ASN A 23 -23.37 -0.21 -15.46
C ASN A 23 -23.20 -1.59 -14.79
N ALA A 24 -22.44 -1.69 -13.70
CA ALA A 24 -22.17 -2.97 -13.06
C ALA A 24 -23.43 -3.63 -12.47
N ILE A 25 -24.45 -2.86 -12.06
CA ILE A 25 -25.74 -3.44 -11.62
C ILE A 25 -26.36 -4.31 -12.73
N ASN A 26 -26.44 -3.79 -13.96
CA ASN A 26 -26.97 -4.53 -15.10
C ASN A 26 -26.13 -5.78 -15.42
N LEU A 27 -24.80 -5.65 -15.33
CA LEU A 27 -23.90 -6.80 -15.55
C LEU A 27 -24.03 -7.85 -14.45
N VAL A 28 -24.21 -7.44 -13.20
CA VAL A 28 -24.43 -8.34 -12.07
C VAL A 28 -25.73 -9.13 -12.28
N GLU A 29 -26.79 -8.49 -12.74
CA GLU A 29 -28.06 -9.17 -13.06
C GLU A 29 -27.92 -10.20 -14.18
N MET A 30 -27.19 -9.87 -15.25
CA MET A 30 -26.89 -10.81 -16.32
C MET A 30 -26.09 -12.02 -15.81
N LEU A 31 -25.00 -11.76 -15.07
CA LEU A 31 -24.11 -12.80 -14.56
C LEU A 31 -24.79 -13.74 -13.55
N ARG A 32 -25.74 -13.22 -12.76
CA ARG A 32 -26.57 -14.05 -11.87
C ARG A 32 -27.35 -15.12 -12.62
N ASN A 33 -27.87 -14.79 -13.80
CA ASN A 33 -28.63 -15.72 -14.62
C ASN A 33 -27.72 -16.74 -15.35
N ASP A 34 -26.43 -16.41 -15.51
CA ASP A 34 -25.44 -17.28 -16.15
C ASP A 34 -24.73 -18.25 -15.19
N GLY A 35 -25.08 -18.26 -13.89
CA GLY A 35 -24.63 -19.28 -12.94
C GLY A 35 -23.22 -19.07 -12.37
N VAL A 36 -22.73 -17.83 -12.30
CA VAL A 36 -21.47 -17.53 -11.61
C VAL A 36 -21.57 -17.77 -10.10
N SER A 37 -20.50 -18.28 -9.49
CA SER A 37 -20.50 -18.65 -8.06
C SER A 37 -20.43 -17.44 -7.13
N TYR A 38 -19.70 -16.40 -7.51
CA TYR A 38 -19.72 -15.09 -6.84
C TYR A 38 -19.20 -13.98 -7.75
N ILE A 39 -19.53 -12.74 -7.40
CA ILE A 39 -19.10 -11.55 -8.14
C ILE A 39 -18.39 -10.58 -7.20
N THR A 40 -17.16 -10.19 -7.54
CA THR A 40 -16.43 -9.14 -6.83
C THR A 40 -16.63 -7.80 -7.54
N VAL A 41 -17.17 -6.80 -6.83
CA VAL A 41 -17.36 -5.44 -7.35
C VAL A 41 -16.40 -4.48 -6.67
N HIS A 42 -15.50 -3.87 -7.45
CA HIS A 42 -14.71 -2.74 -7.00
C HIS A 42 -15.52 -1.46 -7.13
N GLY A 43 -15.70 -0.71 -6.03
CA GLY A 43 -16.48 0.53 -5.93
C GLY A 43 -15.90 1.72 -6.70
N ARG A 44 -15.13 1.50 -7.76
CA ARG A 44 -14.59 2.54 -8.64
C ARG A 44 -14.85 2.19 -10.09
N SER A 45 -15.13 3.18 -10.92
CA SER A 45 -15.01 3.08 -12.38
C SER A 45 -13.55 2.94 -12.81
N ARG A 46 -13.30 2.56 -14.06
CA ARG A 46 -11.95 2.53 -14.63
C ARG A 46 -11.31 3.93 -14.63
N GLN A 47 -12.05 4.96 -15.06
CA GLN A 47 -11.54 6.34 -15.17
C GLN A 47 -11.12 6.95 -13.83
N GLN A 48 -11.82 6.62 -12.73
CA GLN A 48 -11.47 7.13 -11.40
C GLN A 48 -10.08 6.66 -10.93
N ARG A 49 -9.54 5.57 -11.51
CA ARG A 49 -8.30 4.91 -11.07
C ARG A 49 -8.30 4.72 -9.55
N TYR A 50 -7.52 5.53 -8.83
CA TYR A 50 -7.40 5.58 -7.37
C TYR A 50 -7.61 6.98 -6.78
N ARG A 51 -8.09 7.95 -7.59
CA ARG A 51 -8.19 9.36 -7.22
C ARG A 51 -9.40 9.69 -6.34
N ARG A 52 -10.40 8.82 -6.31
CA ARG A 52 -11.63 8.96 -5.50
C ARG A 52 -11.78 7.78 -4.57
N GLU A 53 -12.59 7.92 -3.54
CA GLU A 53 -12.96 6.83 -2.64
C GLU A 53 -13.81 5.79 -3.38
N ALA A 54 -13.79 4.55 -2.89
CA ALA A 54 -14.67 3.51 -3.37
C ALA A 54 -16.12 3.78 -2.93
N ASN A 55 -17.05 3.77 -3.88
CA ASN A 55 -18.47 3.96 -3.62
C ASN A 55 -19.11 2.65 -3.13
N TRP A 56 -19.16 2.49 -1.81
CA TRP A 56 -19.76 1.33 -1.15
C TRP A 56 -21.30 1.33 -1.19
N ASP A 57 -21.94 2.48 -1.38
CA ASP A 57 -23.39 2.55 -1.54
C ASP A 57 -23.82 1.96 -2.89
N TYR A 58 -23.02 2.16 -3.95
CA TYR A 58 -23.23 1.51 -5.24
C TYR A 58 -22.97 -0.01 -5.16
N ILE A 59 -21.99 -0.46 -4.36
CA ILE A 59 -21.80 -1.90 -4.08
C ILE A 59 -23.04 -2.47 -3.37
N ALA A 60 -23.62 -1.74 -2.42
CA ALA A 60 -24.85 -2.15 -1.73
C ALA A 60 -26.02 -2.33 -2.70
N GLN A 61 -26.17 -1.42 -3.68
CA GLN A 61 -27.16 -1.56 -4.74
C GLN A 61 -26.94 -2.82 -5.59
N CYS A 62 -25.69 -3.19 -5.87
CA CYS A 62 -25.39 -4.44 -6.57
C CYS A 62 -25.80 -5.68 -5.75
N GLN A 63 -25.63 -5.64 -4.42
CA GLN A 63 -25.95 -6.74 -3.51
C GLN A 63 -27.45 -6.96 -3.27
N ALA A 64 -28.31 -5.97 -3.55
CA ALA A 64 -29.74 -5.98 -3.20
C ALA A 64 -30.58 -7.18 -3.72
N GLN A 65 -30.01 -8.07 -4.55
CA GLN A 65 -30.66 -9.34 -4.92
C GLN A 65 -29.79 -10.52 -4.46
N GLU A 66 -30.34 -11.39 -3.61
CA GLU A 66 -29.57 -12.36 -2.81
C GLU A 66 -29.11 -13.63 -3.55
N LYS A 67 -29.39 -13.77 -4.85
CA LYS A 67 -29.15 -15.05 -5.57
C LYS A 67 -27.68 -15.46 -5.68
N VAL A 68 -26.76 -14.49 -5.74
CA VAL A 68 -25.31 -14.74 -5.90
C VAL A 68 -24.54 -13.83 -4.93
N PRO A 69 -23.59 -14.38 -4.14
CA PRO A 69 -22.74 -13.61 -3.24
C PRO A 69 -21.99 -12.47 -3.96
N ILE A 70 -22.13 -11.23 -3.45
CA ILE A 70 -21.25 -10.13 -3.84
C ILE A 70 -20.10 -10.02 -2.84
N ILE A 71 -18.88 -9.88 -3.37
CA ILE A 71 -17.68 -9.50 -2.62
C ILE A 71 -17.40 -8.03 -2.90
N GLY A 72 -17.47 -7.20 -1.87
CA GLY A 72 -17.13 -5.79 -2.00
C GLY A 72 -15.62 -5.58 -2.08
N SER A 73 -15.16 -4.61 -2.86
CA SER A 73 -13.74 -4.27 -2.89
C SER A 73 -13.55 -2.76 -2.99
N GLY A 74 -12.51 -2.26 -2.34
CA GLY A 74 -12.10 -0.87 -2.40
C GLY A 74 -11.89 -0.27 -1.02
N ASP A 75 -10.68 0.24 -0.79
CA ASP A 75 -10.36 1.09 0.36
C ASP A 75 -10.53 0.47 1.75
N VAL A 76 -10.38 -0.86 1.87
CA VAL A 76 -10.23 -1.55 3.15
C VAL A 76 -8.75 -1.48 3.58
N TYR A 77 -8.44 -0.69 4.61
CA TYR A 77 -7.07 -0.54 5.16
C TYR A 77 -6.96 -0.93 6.63
N TYR A 78 -8.07 -0.91 7.35
CA TYR A 78 -8.18 -1.27 8.76
C TYR A 78 -9.23 -2.36 8.96
N TRP A 79 -9.17 -3.06 10.09
CA TRP A 79 -10.16 -4.11 10.39
C TRP A 79 -11.55 -3.51 10.59
N GLN A 80 -11.65 -2.29 11.14
CA GLN A 80 -12.90 -1.54 11.28
C GLN A 80 -13.54 -1.25 9.91
N ASP A 81 -12.74 -0.93 8.89
CA ASP A 81 -13.22 -0.71 7.52
C ASP A 81 -13.92 -1.97 7.00
N TYR A 82 -13.31 -3.15 7.23
CA TYR A 82 -13.87 -4.43 6.79
C TYR A 82 -15.27 -4.65 7.35
N TYR A 83 -15.47 -4.47 8.67
CA TYR A 83 -16.77 -4.66 9.30
C TYR A 83 -17.77 -3.56 8.95
N THR A 84 -17.31 -2.30 8.86
CA THR A 84 -18.14 -1.15 8.49
C THR A 84 -18.68 -1.31 7.08
N PHE A 85 -17.82 -1.58 6.12
CA PHE A 85 -18.22 -1.73 4.72
C PHE A 85 -19.03 -2.99 4.49
N LYS A 86 -18.65 -4.13 5.11
CA LYS A 86 -19.44 -5.36 5.03
C LYS A 86 -20.87 -5.12 5.54
N LYS A 87 -21.03 -4.49 6.70
CA LYS A 87 -22.35 -4.18 7.30
C LYS A 87 -23.13 -3.18 6.45
N LYS A 88 -22.51 -2.07 6.03
CA LYS A 88 -23.17 -1.00 5.27
C LYS A 88 -23.68 -1.48 3.91
N SER A 89 -22.92 -2.33 3.24
CA SER A 89 -23.24 -2.79 1.88
C SER A 89 -23.90 -4.17 1.81
N ASN A 90 -24.11 -4.82 2.97
CA ASN A 90 -24.67 -6.16 3.10
C ASN A 90 -23.96 -7.24 2.25
N VAL A 91 -22.69 -7.02 1.88
CA VAL A 91 -21.91 -7.97 1.06
C VAL A 91 -21.49 -9.18 1.89
N SER A 92 -21.23 -10.31 1.21
CA SER A 92 -20.83 -11.55 1.89
C SER A 92 -19.46 -11.42 2.57
N THR A 93 -18.52 -10.71 1.92
CA THR A 93 -17.20 -10.38 2.46
C THR A 93 -16.54 -9.24 1.65
N CYS A 94 -15.33 -8.84 2.03
CA CYS A 94 -14.54 -7.84 1.33
C CYS A 94 -13.25 -8.44 0.73
N MET A 95 -12.91 -8.04 -0.49
CA MET A 95 -11.61 -8.30 -1.11
C MET A 95 -10.65 -7.14 -0.85
N ILE A 96 -9.52 -7.45 -0.24
CA ILE A 96 -8.48 -6.51 0.18
C ILE A 96 -7.28 -6.61 -0.77
N GLY A 97 -6.83 -5.46 -1.28
CA GLY A 97 -5.65 -5.35 -2.15
C GLY A 97 -4.54 -4.56 -1.47
N ARG A 98 -4.50 -3.25 -1.72
CA ARG A 98 -3.44 -2.36 -1.21
C ARG A 98 -3.30 -2.34 0.31
N GLY A 99 -4.39 -2.49 1.07
CA GLY A 99 -4.33 -2.63 2.53
C GLY A 99 -3.44 -3.80 2.96
N ALA A 100 -3.55 -4.94 2.28
CA ALA A 100 -2.70 -6.10 2.54
C ALA A 100 -1.25 -5.91 2.09
N LEU A 101 -0.99 -5.08 1.07
CA LEU A 101 0.38 -4.73 0.67
C LEU A 101 1.04 -3.77 1.66
N ILE A 102 0.29 -2.81 2.22
CA ILE A 102 0.79 -1.86 3.22
C ILE A 102 1.01 -2.58 4.56
N LYS A 103 0.03 -3.40 4.95
CA LYS A 103 -0.06 -4.06 6.25
C LYS A 103 -0.49 -5.53 6.08
N PRO A 104 0.44 -6.47 5.83
CA PRO A 104 0.14 -7.88 5.57
C PRO A 104 -0.63 -8.57 6.71
N TRP A 105 -0.45 -8.11 7.95
CA TRP A 105 -1.15 -8.65 9.13
C TRP A 105 -2.59 -8.12 9.28
N ILE A 106 -3.12 -7.34 8.34
CA ILE A 106 -4.52 -6.88 8.34
C ILE A 106 -5.52 -8.04 8.47
N PHE A 107 -5.21 -9.22 7.92
CA PHE A 107 -6.07 -10.40 8.04
C PHE A 107 -6.14 -10.92 9.48
N GLN A 108 -5.04 -10.80 10.22
CA GLN A 108 -5.00 -11.15 11.63
C GLN A 108 -5.78 -10.13 12.46
N GLU A 109 -5.63 -8.84 12.17
CA GLU A 109 -6.44 -7.79 12.81
C GLU A 109 -7.94 -7.97 12.56
N ILE A 110 -8.34 -8.36 11.33
CA ILE A 110 -9.74 -8.68 11.02
C ILE A 110 -10.21 -9.88 11.83
N LYS A 111 -9.39 -10.94 11.94
CA LYS A 111 -9.73 -12.14 12.72
C LYS A 111 -9.86 -11.84 14.22
N GLU A 112 -8.96 -11.03 14.75
CA GLU A 112 -8.87 -10.72 16.19
C GLU A 112 -9.66 -9.46 16.59
N GLN A 113 -10.18 -8.71 15.62
CA GLN A 113 -10.93 -7.46 15.81
C GLN A 113 -10.19 -6.44 16.71
N ARG A 114 -8.89 -6.29 16.48
CA ARG A 114 -8.05 -5.36 17.22
C ARG A 114 -6.90 -4.87 16.35
N ASP A 115 -6.37 -3.72 16.72
CA ASP A 115 -5.15 -3.21 16.12
C ASP A 115 -3.95 -4.04 16.58
N ILE A 116 -3.03 -4.31 15.64
CA ILE A 116 -1.76 -4.99 15.91
C ILE A 116 -0.63 -4.02 15.58
N ASP A 117 0.06 -3.56 16.63
CA ASP A 117 1.19 -2.64 16.53
C ASP A 117 2.51 -3.41 16.63
N ILE A 118 2.93 -4.02 15.52
CA ILE A 118 4.21 -4.75 15.48
C ILE A 118 5.39 -3.77 15.48
N SER A 119 6.50 -4.20 16.06
CA SER A 119 7.77 -3.48 16.11
C SER A 119 8.45 -3.37 14.75
N SER A 120 9.42 -2.46 14.61
CA SER A 120 10.26 -2.36 13.41
C SER A 120 11.09 -3.62 13.15
N SER A 121 11.52 -4.32 14.21
CA SER A 121 12.20 -5.62 14.09
C SER A 121 11.29 -6.70 13.51
N GLU A 122 10.05 -6.83 14.00
CA GLU A 122 9.08 -7.78 13.44
C GLU A 122 8.75 -7.46 11.97
N ARG A 123 8.68 -6.17 11.60
CA ARG A 123 8.54 -5.75 10.19
C ARG A 123 9.73 -6.18 9.34
N LEU A 124 10.96 -6.05 9.86
CA LEU A 124 12.16 -6.51 9.16
C LEU A 124 12.18 -8.03 9.01
N GLU A 125 11.72 -8.79 10.01
CA GLU A 125 11.60 -10.26 9.90
C GLU A 125 10.62 -10.69 8.80
N ILE A 126 9.54 -9.93 8.57
CA ILE A 126 8.64 -10.15 7.43
C ILE A 126 9.41 -10.00 6.10
N PHE A 127 10.30 -9.00 5.98
CA PHE A 127 11.12 -8.82 4.78
C PHE A 127 12.16 -9.92 4.61
N LYS A 128 12.82 -10.35 5.69
CA LYS A 128 13.76 -11.49 5.64
C LYS A 128 13.04 -12.76 5.18
N LYS A 129 11.84 -13.02 5.68
CA LYS A 129 11.01 -14.15 5.24
C LYS A 129 10.66 -14.05 3.76
N TYR A 130 10.29 -12.86 3.28
CA TYR A 130 10.05 -12.61 1.86
C TYR A 130 11.29 -12.85 1.00
N VAL A 131 12.45 -12.35 1.43
CA VAL A 131 13.74 -12.57 0.76
C VAL A 131 14.03 -14.06 0.64
N ASN A 132 13.87 -14.83 1.72
CA ASN A 132 14.09 -16.27 1.71
C ASN A 132 13.18 -16.98 0.69
N TYR A 133 11.90 -16.58 0.60
CA TYR A 133 11.01 -17.12 -0.43
C TYR A 133 11.38 -16.68 -1.84
N GLY A 134 11.83 -15.44 -2.02
CA GLY A 134 12.32 -14.94 -3.30
C GLY A 134 13.52 -15.73 -3.79
N LEU A 135 14.51 -15.98 -2.93
CA LEU A 135 15.71 -16.75 -3.26
C LEU A 135 15.38 -18.23 -3.51
N LEU A 136 14.42 -18.81 -2.80
CA LEU A 136 13.94 -20.16 -3.06
C LEU A 136 13.24 -20.27 -4.43
N HIS A 137 12.51 -19.23 -4.83
CA HIS A 137 11.72 -19.23 -6.06
C HIS A 137 12.53 -18.84 -7.31
N TRP A 138 13.34 -17.78 -7.21
CA TRP A 138 14.10 -17.23 -8.33
C TRP A 138 15.58 -17.64 -8.34
N GLY A 139 16.07 -18.28 -7.29
CA GLY A 139 17.46 -18.68 -7.12
C GLY A 139 18.29 -17.71 -6.28
N SER A 140 19.43 -18.20 -5.80
CA SER A 140 20.43 -17.42 -5.08
C SER A 140 21.58 -16.94 -5.97
N ASP A 141 21.46 -17.13 -7.28
CA ASP A 141 22.39 -16.56 -8.25
C ASP A 141 22.14 -15.06 -8.44
N ASN A 142 23.00 -14.45 -9.24
CA ASN A 142 22.94 -13.03 -9.53
C ASN A 142 21.61 -12.56 -10.13
N VAL A 143 20.88 -13.43 -10.85
CA VAL A 143 19.59 -13.06 -11.45
C VAL A 143 18.47 -13.18 -10.42
N GLY A 144 18.47 -14.24 -9.61
CA GLY A 144 17.48 -14.48 -8.57
C GLY A 144 17.56 -13.47 -7.42
N VAL A 145 18.76 -13.09 -7.00
CA VAL A 145 18.98 -12.01 -6.03
C VAL A 145 18.40 -10.69 -6.53
N GLU A 146 18.68 -10.30 -7.78
CA GLU A 146 18.19 -9.04 -8.34
C GLU A 146 16.69 -9.03 -8.58
N ASN A 147 16.11 -10.16 -9.00
CA ASN A 147 14.65 -10.31 -9.07
C ASN A 147 14.01 -10.16 -7.68
N THR A 148 14.56 -10.85 -6.68
CA THR A 148 14.09 -10.74 -5.28
C THR A 148 14.15 -9.30 -4.79
N ARG A 149 15.29 -8.62 -4.99
CA ARG A 149 15.49 -7.22 -4.61
C ARG A 149 14.47 -6.31 -5.29
N ARG A 150 14.31 -6.45 -6.60
CA ARG A 150 13.38 -5.62 -7.37
C ARG A 150 11.95 -5.72 -6.87
N PHE A 151 11.45 -6.93 -6.64
CA PHE A 151 10.08 -7.10 -6.14
C PHE A 151 9.94 -6.70 -4.67
N LEU A 152 10.97 -6.86 -3.85
CA LEU A 152 10.99 -6.31 -2.48
C LEU A 152 10.90 -4.78 -2.50
N LEU A 153 11.68 -4.10 -3.35
CA LEU A 153 11.63 -2.65 -3.50
C LEU A 153 10.26 -2.15 -3.98
N GLU A 154 9.61 -2.86 -4.93
CA GLU A 154 8.23 -2.56 -5.35
C GLU A 154 7.23 -2.74 -4.21
N TRP A 155 7.45 -3.71 -3.33
CA TRP A 155 6.61 -3.91 -2.15
C TRP A 155 6.86 -2.84 -1.07
N MET A 156 8.12 -2.43 -0.88
CA MET A 156 8.48 -1.35 0.04
C MET A 156 7.82 -0.02 -0.33
N ALA A 157 7.53 0.20 -1.62
CA ALA A 157 6.71 1.32 -2.11
C ALA A 157 5.26 1.33 -1.59
N PHE A 158 4.80 0.24 -0.95
CA PHE A 158 3.53 0.18 -0.21
C PHE A 158 3.76 0.21 1.30
N THR A 159 4.66 -0.61 1.84
CA THR A 159 4.82 -0.76 3.30
C THR A 159 5.35 0.50 3.98
N HIS A 160 6.06 1.37 3.27
CA HIS A 160 6.52 2.66 3.81
C HIS A 160 5.35 3.59 4.21
N ARG A 161 4.13 3.29 3.74
CA ARG A 161 2.91 4.04 4.06
C ARG A 161 2.28 3.60 5.38
N TYR A 162 2.72 2.48 5.97
CA TYR A 162 2.27 2.06 7.29
C TYR A 162 2.84 3.00 8.35
N VAL A 163 1.95 3.52 9.19
CA VAL A 163 2.31 4.27 10.40
C VAL A 163 1.91 3.42 11.62
N PRO A 164 2.84 3.22 12.58
CA PRO A 164 2.56 2.52 13.83
C PRO A 164 1.39 3.12 14.58
N VAL A 165 0.60 2.25 15.22
CA VAL A 165 -0.63 2.65 15.90
C VAL A 165 -0.31 3.56 17.08
N GLY A 166 0.74 3.24 17.86
CA GLY A 166 1.17 4.10 18.98
C GLY A 166 1.65 5.50 18.60
N ILE A 167 1.82 5.80 17.30
CA ILE A 167 2.18 7.13 16.80
C ILE A 167 0.94 7.88 16.28
N LEU A 168 -0.07 7.16 15.80
CA LEU A 168 -1.29 7.76 15.26
C LEU A 168 -2.35 7.94 16.35
N GLU A 169 -2.90 9.15 16.43
CA GLU A 169 -4.12 9.40 17.21
C GLU A 169 -5.37 8.82 16.54
N ARG A 170 -5.33 8.58 15.22
CA ARG A 170 -6.44 8.01 14.43
C ARG A 170 -5.98 7.28 13.17
N PRO A 171 -6.81 6.38 12.60
CA PRO A 171 -6.61 5.85 11.26
C PRO A 171 -6.48 6.95 10.20
N ILE A 172 -5.63 6.71 9.19
CA ILE A 172 -5.33 7.64 8.11
C ILE A 172 -5.93 7.10 6.81
N ALA A 173 -6.67 7.93 6.09
CA ALA A 173 -7.24 7.54 4.81
C ALA A 173 -6.14 7.34 3.74
N MET A 174 -6.38 6.51 2.73
CA MET A 174 -5.35 6.23 1.72
C MET A 174 -4.80 7.48 1.01
N ASN A 175 -5.66 8.46 0.74
CA ASN A 175 -5.27 9.67 0.03
C ASN A 175 -4.72 10.74 0.98
N GLU A 176 -4.75 10.48 2.27
CA GLU A 176 -4.22 11.37 3.29
C GLU A 176 -2.71 11.14 3.41
N LYS A 177 -1.96 12.25 3.40
CA LYS A 177 -0.54 12.22 3.74
C LYS A 177 -0.48 12.14 5.27
N PRO A 178 0.20 11.14 5.87
CA PRO A 178 0.40 11.16 7.31
C PRO A 178 1.16 12.44 7.72
N PRO A 179 0.88 12.97 8.93
CA PRO A 179 1.69 14.04 9.50
C PRO A 179 3.16 13.61 9.55
N ASP A 180 4.08 14.56 9.59
CA ASP A 180 5.49 14.22 9.75
C ASP A 180 5.70 13.73 11.19
N TYR A 181 6.34 12.57 11.35
CA TYR A 181 6.63 11.94 12.65
C TYR A 181 8.00 11.27 12.60
N ILE A 182 8.55 10.99 13.79
CA ILE A 182 9.78 10.21 13.96
C ILE A 182 9.36 8.81 14.39
N GLY A 183 9.93 7.78 13.77
CA GLY A 183 9.67 6.40 14.15
C GLY A 183 10.12 6.13 15.59
N ARG A 184 9.61 5.05 16.20
CA ARG A 184 9.99 4.66 17.57
C ARG A 184 11.49 4.39 17.74
N ASN A 185 12.19 4.10 16.63
CA ASN A 185 13.64 3.94 16.54
C ASN A 185 14.13 4.22 15.11
N ASP A 186 15.44 4.16 14.89
CA ASP A 186 16.08 4.44 13.59
C ASP A 186 15.61 3.50 12.48
N LEU A 187 15.50 2.19 12.77
CA LEU A 187 15.00 1.21 11.81
C LEU A 187 13.55 1.52 11.39
N GLU A 188 12.71 1.95 12.34
CA GLU A 188 11.35 2.33 12.03
C GLU A 188 11.28 3.55 11.12
N THR A 189 12.08 4.58 11.44
CA THR A 189 12.21 5.78 10.63
C THR A 189 12.68 5.43 9.20
N LEU A 190 13.65 4.51 9.09
CA LEU A 190 14.16 4.02 7.81
C LEU A 190 13.09 3.27 7.00
N LEU A 191 12.32 2.38 7.65
CA LEU A 191 11.23 1.61 7.03
C LEU A 191 10.05 2.48 6.56
N GLN A 192 9.96 3.73 7.04
CA GLN A 192 8.92 4.70 6.66
C GLN A 192 9.42 5.75 5.67
N SER A 193 10.73 5.75 5.39
CA SER A 193 11.33 6.69 4.45
C SER A 193 10.62 6.63 3.10
N ARG A 194 10.49 7.79 2.47
CA ARG A 194 10.00 7.92 1.07
C ARG A 194 11.14 7.96 0.07
N ASN A 195 12.38 7.95 0.57
CA ASN A 195 13.58 7.95 -0.23
C ASN A 195 13.91 6.51 -0.64
N VAL A 196 13.98 6.28 -1.95
CA VAL A 196 14.29 4.97 -2.51
C VAL A 196 15.66 4.45 -2.05
N ASN A 197 16.64 5.34 -1.85
CA ASN A 197 17.97 4.94 -1.42
C ASN A 197 17.97 4.29 -0.03
N ASP A 198 17.04 4.67 0.84
CA ASP A 198 16.90 4.06 2.16
C ASP A 198 16.33 2.63 2.04
N TRP A 199 15.43 2.42 1.07
CA TRP A 199 14.93 1.08 0.78
C TRP A 199 16.02 0.19 0.20
N ILE A 200 16.84 0.72 -0.71
CA ILE A 200 18.00 0.02 -1.26
C ILE A 200 18.91 -0.43 -0.12
N LYS A 201 19.31 0.48 0.78
CA LYS A 201 20.12 0.13 1.96
C LYS A 201 19.51 -0.99 2.79
N ILE A 202 18.20 -0.95 3.06
CA ILE A 202 17.51 -2.03 3.78
C ILE A 202 17.65 -3.36 3.02
N THR A 203 17.47 -3.36 1.71
CA THR A 203 17.64 -4.58 0.91
C THR A 203 19.08 -5.10 0.92
N GLU A 204 20.09 -4.21 1.00
CA GLU A 204 21.49 -4.62 1.08
C GLU A 204 21.82 -5.39 2.36
N LEU A 205 21.13 -5.10 3.46
CA LEU A 205 21.27 -5.86 4.71
C LEU A 205 20.89 -7.34 4.56
N MET A 206 20.05 -7.68 3.57
CA MET A 206 19.50 -9.03 3.38
C MET A 206 20.02 -9.74 2.12
N LEU A 207 20.38 -8.97 1.08
CA LEU A 207 20.71 -9.48 -0.26
C LEU A 207 22.14 -9.11 -0.70
N GLY A 208 22.94 -8.49 0.17
CA GLY A 208 24.27 -7.97 -0.16
C GLY A 208 24.22 -6.65 -0.92
N LYS A 209 25.39 -6.07 -1.23
CA LYS A 209 25.48 -4.78 -1.92
C LYS A 209 24.87 -4.83 -3.32
N VAL A 210 24.26 -3.72 -3.74
CA VAL A 210 23.84 -3.57 -5.14
C VAL A 210 25.06 -3.42 -6.05
N ARG A 211 24.86 -3.64 -7.35
CA ARG A 211 25.89 -3.38 -8.37
C ARG A 211 26.11 -1.89 -8.54
N ASP A 212 27.30 -1.51 -8.98
CA ASP A 212 27.61 -0.11 -9.31
C ASP A 212 26.63 0.43 -10.38
N GLY A 213 26.09 1.62 -10.12
CA GLY A 213 25.10 2.25 -11.01
C GLY A 213 23.68 1.66 -10.91
N PHE A 214 23.39 0.82 -9.92
CA PHE A 214 22.02 0.37 -9.67
C PHE A 214 21.10 1.56 -9.34
N ASP A 215 19.97 1.62 -10.04
CA ASP A 215 18.91 2.60 -9.80
C ASP A 215 17.55 1.89 -9.78
N PHE A 216 16.64 2.43 -8.98
CA PHE A 216 15.28 1.91 -8.86
C PHE A 216 14.26 3.04 -8.90
N VAL A 217 13.27 2.89 -9.78
CA VAL A 217 12.12 3.78 -9.85
C VAL A 217 10.85 2.96 -9.64
N PRO A 218 10.04 3.24 -8.60
CA PRO A 218 8.81 2.50 -8.34
C PRO A 218 7.83 2.58 -9.51
N LYS A 219 7.27 1.44 -9.95
CA LYS A 219 6.35 1.39 -11.11
C LYS A 219 5.11 2.25 -10.98
N HIS A 220 4.64 2.48 -9.75
CA HIS A 220 3.30 3.02 -9.51
C HIS A 220 3.23 4.55 -9.39
N LYS A 221 4.30 5.31 -9.65
CA LYS A 221 4.40 6.70 -9.15
C LYS A 221 3.87 6.77 -7.71
N ALA A 222 4.26 5.79 -6.89
CA ALA A 222 4.09 5.89 -5.45
C ALA A 222 4.69 7.25 -5.04
N SER A 223 4.16 7.90 -4.01
CA SER A 223 4.56 9.27 -3.62
C SER A 223 5.99 9.36 -3.04
N SER A 224 6.90 8.58 -3.62
CA SER A 224 8.28 8.28 -3.30
C SER A 224 9.14 8.95 -4.37
N TYR A 225 10.23 9.59 -3.95
CA TYR A 225 11.14 10.29 -4.84
C TYR A 225 12.55 9.72 -4.63
N ALA A 226 13.28 9.53 -5.73
CA ALA A 226 14.73 9.47 -5.67
C ALA A 226 15.22 10.93 -5.55
N PRO A 227 15.97 11.30 -4.51
CA PRO A 227 16.61 12.60 -4.50
C PRO A 227 17.53 12.72 -5.72
N GLN A 228 17.38 13.79 -6.49
CA GLN A 228 18.50 14.29 -7.29
C GLN A 228 19.60 14.68 -6.28
N VAL A 229 20.86 14.37 -6.58
CA VAL A 229 22.01 14.64 -5.70
C VAL A 229 21.92 16.08 -5.15
N GLY A 230 21.63 16.22 -3.84
CA GLY A 230 21.40 17.53 -3.21
C GLY A 230 20.66 17.54 -1.87
N ASP A 231 19.90 16.49 -1.53
CA ASP A 231 19.03 16.51 -0.33
C ASP A 231 19.78 16.15 0.97
N GLY A 232 20.68 17.04 1.39
CA GLY A 232 20.75 17.46 2.78
C GLY A 232 21.25 16.47 3.85
N PHE A 233 21.50 15.19 3.57
CA PHE A 233 21.96 14.18 4.52
C PHE A 233 23.14 13.38 3.95
N ILE A 234 24.15 13.11 4.78
CA ILE A 234 25.38 12.39 4.44
C ILE A 234 25.63 11.28 5.46
N MET A 235 26.32 10.21 5.04
CA MET A 235 26.80 9.16 5.96
C MET A 235 28.11 9.64 6.59
N ASN A 236 28.27 9.54 7.92
CA ASN A 236 29.57 9.74 8.55
C ASN A 236 30.46 8.50 8.40
N GLU A 237 31.73 8.65 8.79
CA GLU A 237 32.73 7.57 8.75
C GLU A 237 32.37 6.35 9.62
N LEU A 238 31.36 6.47 10.49
CA LEU A 238 30.83 5.42 11.36
C LEU A 238 29.57 4.76 10.81
N GLY A 239 29.07 5.18 9.64
CA GLY A 239 27.90 4.60 9.01
C GLY A 239 26.55 5.13 9.53
N GLU A 240 26.54 6.25 10.27
CA GLU A 240 25.32 6.90 10.74
C GLU A 240 24.85 7.96 9.74
N ILE A 241 23.53 8.12 9.58
CA ILE A 241 22.93 9.14 8.71
C ILE A 241 22.90 10.47 9.47
N VAL A 242 23.62 11.48 8.96
CA VAL A 242 23.72 12.81 9.59
C VAL A 242 23.29 13.93 8.63
N LYS A 243 22.74 15.00 9.19
CA LYS A 243 22.30 16.19 8.43
C LYS A 243 23.51 16.98 7.92
N SER A 244 23.57 17.25 6.62
CA SER A 244 24.64 18.03 5.98
C SER A 244 24.65 19.49 6.47
N LYS A 245 25.86 20.04 6.68
CA LYS A 245 26.07 21.42 7.17
C LYS A 245 25.45 22.50 6.26
N LEU A 246 25.31 22.23 4.95
CA LEU A 246 24.69 23.16 3.99
C LEU A 246 23.19 23.40 4.27
N SER A 247 22.48 22.39 4.80
CA SER A 247 21.05 22.51 5.16
C SER A 247 20.81 23.35 6.43
N GLN A 248 21.81 23.46 7.32
CA GLN A 248 21.71 24.29 8.52
C GLN A 248 21.69 25.78 8.17
N GLN A 249 22.50 26.24 7.21
CA GLN A 249 22.54 27.65 6.81
C GLN A 249 21.25 28.13 6.12
N ALA A 250 20.57 27.27 5.36
CA ALA A 250 19.30 27.62 4.70
C ALA A 250 18.16 27.88 5.72
N SER A 251 18.14 27.16 6.85
CA SER A 251 17.14 27.33 7.91
C SER A 251 17.27 28.65 8.69
N VAL A 252 18.49 29.20 8.76
CA VAL A 252 18.79 30.46 9.47
C VAL A 252 18.43 31.68 8.61
N LEU A 253 18.58 31.58 7.29
CA LEU A 253 18.21 32.64 6.35
C LEU A 253 16.68 32.76 6.14
N GLY A 254 15.94 31.64 6.17
CA GLY A 254 14.48 31.63 5.99
C GLY A 254 13.67 32.28 7.12
N LYS A 255 14.24 32.41 8.33
CA LYS A 255 13.55 33.03 9.49
C LYS A 255 13.63 34.55 9.52
N ARG A 256 14.48 35.20 8.71
CA ARG A 256 14.64 36.67 8.71
C ARG A 256 13.75 37.44 7.75
N HIS A 257 12.93 36.76 6.93
CA HIS A 257 12.11 37.42 5.89
C HIS A 257 10.60 37.49 6.18
N HIS A 258 10.14 37.12 7.37
CA HIS A 258 8.70 37.13 7.73
C HIS A 258 8.32 38.13 8.84
N SER A 259 9.18 39.10 9.19
CA SER A 259 8.86 40.10 10.24
C SER A 259 8.86 41.55 9.77
N MET A 260 8.77 41.83 8.47
CA MET A 260 8.48 43.19 7.98
C MET A 260 7.52 43.08 6.80
N ILE A 261 6.27 43.49 7.03
CA ILE A 261 5.28 44.11 6.13
C ILE A 261 3.89 43.76 6.69
N SER A 262 3.36 44.62 7.57
CA SER A 262 1.95 45.06 7.60
C SER A 262 1.73 45.99 8.81
N THR A 263 1.90 47.29 8.57
CA THR A 263 1.17 48.37 9.26
C THR A 263 0.23 48.99 8.24
#